data_AF-A0A8H7AM23-F1
#
_entry.id   AF-A0A8H7AM23-F1
#
_cell.length_a   1.000
_cell.length_b   1.000
_cell.length_c   1.000
_cell.angle_alpha   90.00
_cell.angle_beta   90.00
_cell.angle_gamma   90.00
#
_symmetry.space_group_name_H-M   'P 1'
#
loop_
_entity.id
_entity.type
_entity.pdbx_description
1 polymer ?
#
loop_
_entity_poly.entity_id
_entity_poly.type
_entity_poly.pdbx_seq_one_letter_code
_entity_poly.pdbx_strand_id
1 'polypeptide(L)'
;MGRLVVPTVLRLHGQGKNMKAIQKRLQEIPTELDSLYQEILKTIDDEDLSQSLQLMQWICFAQRPLSLEELRFAMAVDADAGSNSLRKCLDSAEYAKTNEEMEKRVKSLSGGLAEVKEHQSQRRVQFIHQSVNDHLIQGGLQNLSSSSTSNVIGRAHFRLSRSCIRYITMDEVLRCNSEGDQDPECKFPFLRYATTNWVSHAEIVESERISQ
;
A
#
# COMPACT_ATOMS: atom_id res chain seq x y z
N MET A 1 4.26 7.39 27.51
CA MET A 1 3.37 6.20 27.52
C MET A 1 2.44 6.01 28.75
N GLY A 2 2.93 5.79 29.98
CA GLY A 2 2.06 5.35 31.11
C GLY A 2 1.12 6.39 31.77
N ARG A 3 1.24 7.69 31.43
CA ARG A 3 0.63 8.77 32.23
C ARG A 3 -0.84 9.07 31.89
N LEU A 4 -1.33 8.65 30.71
CA LEU A 4 -2.70 8.93 30.24
C LEU A 4 -3.59 7.68 30.11
N VAL A 5 -2.99 6.50 29.92
CA VAL A 5 -3.71 5.23 29.75
C VAL A 5 -4.42 4.83 31.04
N VAL A 6 -3.68 4.74 32.15
CA VAL A 6 -4.22 4.26 33.43
C VAL A 6 -5.36 5.15 33.95
N PRO A 7 -5.25 6.50 33.97
CA PRO A 7 -6.37 7.36 34.37
C PRO A 7 -7.59 7.23 33.44
N THR A 8 -7.37 7.02 32.14
CA THR A 8 -8.45 6.87 31.17
C THR A 8 -9.20 5.56 31.37
N VAL A 9 -8.50 4.44 31.61
CA VAL A 9 -9.13 3.14 31.91
C VAL A 9 -9.96 3.22 33.18
N LEU A 10 -9.39 3.74 34.27
CA LEU A 10 -10.08 3.87 35.56
C LEU A 10 -11.33 4.75 35.45
N ARG A 11 -11.23 5.88 34.75
CA ARG A 11 -12.37 6.77 34.50
C ARG A 11 -13.48 6.10 33.71
N LEU A 12 -13.16 5.43 32.60
CA LEU A 12 -14.17 4.79 31.76
C LEU A 12 -14.81 3.58 32.45
N HIS A 13 -14.03 2.82 33.22
CA HIS A 13 -14.54 1.73 34.05
C HIS A 13 -15.50 2.24 35.14
N GLY A 14 -15.13 3.34 35.84
CA GLY A 14 -16.01 4.00 36.81
C GLY A 14 -17.30 4.60 36.19
N GLN A 15 -17.30 4.87 34.88
CA GLN A 15 -18.49 5.27 34.12
C GLN A 15 -19.34 4.08 33.64
N GLY A 16 -19.02 2.85 34.06
CA GLY A 16 -19.74 1.63 33.65
C GLY A 16 -19.55 1.24 32.18
N LYS A 17 -18.52 1.78 31.49
CA LYS A 17 -18.23 1.38 30.11
C LYS A 17 -17.72 -0.06 30.09
N ASN A 18 -18.24 -0.85 29.15
CA ASN A 18 -17.78 -2.21 28.94
C ASN A 18 -16.33 -2.22 28.38
N MET A 19 -15.66 -3.37 28.48
CA MET A 19 -14.25 -3.50 28.07
C MET A 19 -14.02 -3.14 26.60
N LYS A 20 -14.97 -3.47 25.70
CA LYS A 20 -14.87 -3.12 24.27
C LYS A 20 -14.82 -1.60 24.06
N ALA A 21 -15.66 -0.84 24.76
CA ALA A 21 -15.67 0.62 24.67
C ALA A 21 -14.41 1.26 25.26
N ILE A 22 -13.85 0.68 26.33
CA ILE A 22 -12.57 1.12 26.92
C ILE A 22 -11.43 0.88 25.94
N GLN A 23 -11.35 -0.32 25.36
CA GLN A 23 -10.33 -0.68 24.38
C GLN A 23 -10.38 0.23 23.14
N LYS A 24 -11.58 0.48 22.62
CA LYS A 24 -11.78 1.43 21.51
C LYS A 24 -11.24 2.82 21.87
N ARG A 25 -11.53 3.31 23.08
CA ARG A 25 -11.08 4.64 23.49
C ARG A 25 -9.56 4.72 23.70
N LEU A 26 -8.92 3.63 24.11
CA LEU A 26 -7.46 3.57 24.22
C LEU A 26 -6.78 3.60 22.85
N GLN A 27 -7.38 2.97 21.83
CA GLN A 27 -6.88 3.02 20.45
C GLN A 27 -6.99 4.41 19.82
N GLU A 28 -7.91 5.25 20.30
CA GLU A 28 -8.07 6.63 19.82
C GLU A 28 -7.06 7.62 20.42
N ILE A 29 -6.26 7.20 21.41
CA ILE A 29 -5.25 8.08 22.03
C ILE A 29 -4.01 8.06 21.14
N PRO A 30 -3.63 9.19 20.50
CA PRO A 30 -2.42 9.24 19.70
C PRO A 30 -1.22 8.92 20.58
N THR A 31 -0.40 7.98 20.13
CA THR A 31 0.85 7.65 20.80
C THR A 31 1.94 8.63 20.39
N GLU A 32 3.02 8.71 21.18
CA GLU A 32 4.25 9.42 20.77
C GLU A 32 4.77 8.88 19.41
N LEU A 33 4.48 7.61 19.12
CA LEU A 33 4.85 6.93 17.89
C LEU A 33 3.95 7.34 16.70
N ASP A 34 2.65 7.55 16.92
CA ASP A 34 1.74 8.06 15.89
C ASP A 34 2.14 9.47 15.45
N SER A 35 2.46 10.34 16.40
CA SER A 35 2.96 11.69 16.10
C SER A 35 4.27 11.62 15.32
N LEU A 36 5.20 10.72 15.70
CA LEU A 36 6.45 10.52 14.98
C LEU A 36 6.20 10.10 13.52
N TYR A 37 5.30 9.13 13.28
CA TYR A 37 4.98 8.70 11.92
C TYR A 37 4.34 9.80 11.09
N GLN A 38 3.46 10.61 11.69
CA GLN A 38 2.89 11.77 11.01
C GLN A 38 3.96 12.78 10.59
N GLU A 39 4.91 13.09 11.48
CA GLU A 39 6.02 14.00 11.14
C GLU A 39 6.91 13.43 10.04
N ILE A 40 7.16 12.12 10.03
CA ILE A 40 7.91 11.46 8.94
C ILE A 40 7.14 11.54 7.62
N LEU A 41 5.83 11.27 7.62
CA LEU A 41 5.03 11.35 6.38
C LEU A 41 4.97 12.78 5.82
N LYS A 42 5.08 13.81 6.67
CA LYS A 42 5.16 15.21 6.23
C LYS A 42 6.49 15.59 5.58
N THR A 43 7.53 14.76 5.68
CA THR A 43 8.81 15.04 5.00
C THR A 43 8.80 14.59 3.53
N ILE A 44 7.73 13.94 3.08
CA ILE A 44 7.56 13.54 1.68
C ILE A 44 7.13 14.78 0.88
N ASP A 45 7.80 15.02 -0.23
CA ASP A 45 7.51 16.16 -1.11
C ASP A 45 6.11 16.04 -1.73
N ASP A 46 5.44 17.19 -1.90
CA ASP A 46 4.06 17.25 -2.44
C ASP A 46 3.93 16.56 -3.81
N GLU A 47 4.98 16.65 -4.64
CA GLU A 47 5.04 16.01 -5.97
C GLU A 47 5.07 14.48 -5.90
N ASP A 48 5.55 13.91 -4.79
CA ASP A 48 5.68 12.47 -4.57
C ASP A 48 4.49 11.86 -3.83
N LEU A 49 3.61 12.65 -3.22
CA LEU A 49 2.50 12.17 -2.38
C LEU A 49 1.63 11.10 -3.06
N SER A 50 1.33 11.26 -4.36
CA SER A 50 0.52 10.28 -5.11
C SER A 50 1.22 8.91 -5.22
N GLN A 51 2.53 8.92 -5.44
CA GLN A 51 3.35 7.71 -5.53
C GLN A 51 3.61 7.12 -4.14
N SER A 52 3.85 7.96 -3.13
CA SER A 52 3.93 7.53 -1.74
C SER A 52 2.65 6.84 -1.30
N LEU A 53 1.48 7.41 -1.60
CA LEU A 53 0.20 6.76 -1.32
C LEU A 53 0.10 5.40 -2.03
N GLN A 54 0.53 5.30 -3.29
CA GLN A 54 0.52 4.04 -4.05
C GLN A 54 1.41 2.99 -3.40
N LEU A 55 2.63 3.38 -3.02
CA LEU A 55 3.60 2.52 -2.35
C LEU A 55 3.02 2.00 -1.03
N MET A 56 2.52 2.89 -0.18
CA MET A 56 1.94 2.50 1.11
C MET A 56 0.74 1.58 0.93
N GLN A 57 -0.12 1.84 -0.06
CA GLN A 57 -1.26 0.97 -0.36
C GLN A 57 -0.82 -0.43 -0.79
N TRP A 58 0.22 -0.55 -1.63
CA TRP A 58 0.77 -1.84 -2.02
C TRP A 58 1.36 -2.60 -0.83
N ILE A 59 2.07 -1.93 0.07
CA ILE A 59 2.66 -2.59 1.24
C ILE A 59 1.57 -2.99 2.26
N CYS A 60 0.57 -2.12 2.51
CA CYS A 60 -0.50 -2.37 3.48
C CYS A 60 -1.48 -3.46 3.05
N PHE A 61 -1.88 -3.46 1.77
CA PHE A 61 -3.09 -4.16 1.32
C PHE A 61 -2.86 -5.23 0.27
N ALA A 62 -1.62 -5.46 -0.17
CA ALA A 62 -1.34 -6.60 -1.04
C ALA A 62 -1.69 -7.91 -0.33
N GLN A 63 -2.28 -8.87 -1.07
CA GLN A 63 -2.70 -10.18 -0.54
C GLN A 63 -1.49 -11.01 -0.05
N ARG A 64 -0.31 -10.69 -0.55
CA ARG A 64 0.98 -11.15 -0.05
C ARG A 64 2.03 -10.05 -0.27
N PRO A 65 3.14 -10.06 0.48
CA PRO A 65 4.26 -9.17 0.19
C PRO A 65 4.73 -9.33 -1.26
N LEU A 66 4.86 -8.21 -1.95
CA LEU A 66 5.39 -8.14 -3.31
C LEU A 66 6.90 -8.29 -3.29
N SER A 67 7.45 -8.96 -4.30
CA SER A 67 8.87 -8.86 -4.59
C SER A 67 9.21 -7.43 -5.05
N LEU A 68 10.48 -7.06 -4.95
CA LEU A 68 10.93 -5.74 -5.40
C LEU A 68 10.67 -5.54 -6.90
N GLU A 69 10.78 -6.61 -7.69
CA GLU A 69 10.51 -6.59 -9.13
C GLU A 69 9.02 -6.46 -9.43
N GLU A 70 8.16 -7.21 -8.72
CA GLU A 70 6.72 -7.06 -8.82
C GLU A 70 6.27 -5.64 -8.48
N LEU A 71 6.79 -5.09 -7.37
CA LEU A 71 6.46 -3.74 -6.93
C LEU A 71 6.89 -2.69 -7.95
N ARG A 72 8.04 -2.86 -8.61
CA ARG A 72 8.54 -1.95 -9.65
C ARG A 72 7.54 -1.79 -10.80
N PHE A 73 6.97 -2.90 -11.26
CA PHE A 73 5.92 -2.89 -12.29
C PHE A 73 4.59 -2.37 -11.72
N ALA A 74 4.20 -2.79 -10.52
CA ALA A 74 2.96 -2.35 -9.88
C ALA A 74 2.92 -0.82 -9.63
N MET A 75 4.08 -0.22 -9.38
CA MET A 75 4.25 1.24 -9.23
C MET A 75 4.19 1.97 -10.57
N ALA A 76 4.71 1.37 -11.66
CA ALA A 76 4.64 1.94 -13.00
C ALA A 76 3.20 1.98 -13.57
N VAL A 77 2.34 1.07 -13.10
CA VAL A 77 0.96 0.94 -13.56
C VAL A 77 0.04 1.81 -12.70
N ASP A 78 -0.05 3.08 -13.07
CA ASP A 78 -1.07 3.98 -12.49
C ASP A 78 -2.47 3.60 -12.97
N ALA A 79 -3.42 3.35 -12.07
CA ALA A 79 -4.79 3.00 -12.42
C ALA A 79 -5.47 4.04 -13.33
N ASP A 80 -5.04 5.30 -13.28
CA ASP A 80 -5.70 6.44 -13.94
C ASP A 80 -4.99 6.94 -15.21
N ALA A 81 -3.85 6.36 -15.59
CA ALA A 81 -3.13 6.77 -16.80
C ALA A 81 -3.79 6.25 -18.09
N GLY A 82 -3.94 7.14 -19.09
CA GLY A 82 -4.72 6.89 -20.32
C GLY A 82 -4.05 6.05 -21.42
N SER A 83 -2.83 5.53 -21.22
CA SER A 83 -2.11 4.71 -22.20
C SER A 83 -2.18 3.23 -21.84
N ASN A 84 -2.45 2.35 -22.81
CA ASN A 84 -2.42 0.88 -22.62
C ASN A 84 -1.08 0.21 -23.01
N SER A 85 -0.06 1.00 -23.34
CA SER A 85 1.28 0.46 -23.60
C SER A 85 2.10 0.39 -22.31
N LEU A 86 2.49 -0.82 -21.93
CA LEU A 86 3.43 -1.07 -20.85
C LEU A 86 4.79 -0.44 -21.16
N ARG A 87 5.25 -0.53 -22.41
CA ARG A 87 6.54 0.07 -22.81
C ARG A 87 6.60 1.56 -22.49
N LYS A 88 5.53 2.32 -22.77
CA LYS A 88 5.47 3.73 -22.40
C LYS A 88 5.57 3.97 -20.89
N CYS A 89 5.00 3.07 -20.08
CA CYS A 89 5.15 3.14 -18.61
C CYS A 89 6.59 2.83 -18.18
N LEU A 90 7.27 1.86 -18.80
CA LEU A 90 8.65 1.50 -18.46
C LEU A 90 9.69 2.51 -18.98
N ASP A 91 9.37 3.25 -20.04
CA ASP A 91 10.22 4.30 -20.60
C ASP A 91 10.06 5.65 -19.87
N SER A 92 9.11 5.76 -18.92
CA SER A 92 8.84 7.00 -18.19
C SER A 92 9.98 7.35 -17.21
N ALA A 93 10.11 8.64 -16.88
CA ALA A 93 11.13 9.12 -15.94
C ALA A 93 10.87 8.65 -14.51
N GLU A 94 9.60 8.37 -14.19
CA GLU A 94 9.15 7.88 -12.88
C GLU A 94 9.41 6.37 -12.69
N TYR A 95 9.72 5.63 -13.75
CA TYR A 95 10.03 4.21 -13.65
C TYR A 95 11.45 3.95 -13.12
N ALA A 96 11.57 3.09 -12.11
CA ALA A 96 12.86 2.57 -11.67
C ALA A 96 13.36 1.49 -12.65
N LYS A 97 14.51 1.73 -13.29
CA LYS A 97 15.11 0.84 -14.29
C LYS A 97 15.86 -0.32 -13.66
N THR A 98 16.31 -0.17 -12.42
CA THR A 98 17.02 -1.21 -11.66
C THR A 98 16.37 -1.49 -10.31
N ASN A 99 16.73 -2.62 -9.71
CA ASN A 99 16.29 -2.97 -8.36
C ASN A 99 16.88 -2.00 -7.32
N GLU A 100 18.09 -1.51 -7.55
CA GLU A 100 18.78 -0.55 -6.68
C GLU A 100 18.09 0.82 -6.71
N GLU A 101 17.64 1.26 -7.89
CA GLU A 101 16.80 2.46 -8.02
C GLU A 101 15.47 2.27 -7.31
N MET A 102 14.82 1.11 -7.48
CA MET A 102 13.54 0.84 -6.82
C MET A 102 13.68 0.82 -5.29
N GLU A 103 14.76 0.25 -4.74
CA GLU A 103 15.02 0.29 -3.30
C GLU A 103 15.20 1.73 -2.78
N LYS A 104 15.90 2.60 -3.54
CA LYS A 104 16.01 4.02 -3.19
C LYS A 104 14.65 4.71 -3.21
N ARG A 105 13.80 4.42 -4.21
CA ARG A 105 12.42 4.93 -4.28
C ARG A 105 11.59 4.45 -3.10
N VAL A 106 11.68 3.17 -2.70
CA VAL A 106 10.98 2.65 -1.51
C VAL A 106 11.34 3.46 -0.27
N LYS A 107 12.63 3.75 -0.06
CA LYS A 107 13.08 4.56 1.09
C LYS A 107 12.59 6.00 1.02
N SER A 108 12.74 6.64 -0.14
CA SER A 108 12.34 8.04 -0.36
C SER A 108 10.82 8.22 -0.23
N LEU A 109 10.02 7.46 -0.99
CA LEU A 109 8.57 7.56 -1.01
C LEU A 109 7.91 7.13 0.31
N SER A 110 8.63 6.42 1.18
CA SER A 110 8.12 6.04 2.51
C SER A 110 8.62 6.93 3.64
N GLY A 111 9.47 7.92 3.39
CA GLY A 111 10.16 8.66 4.44
C GLY A 111 11.06 7.77 5.32
N GLY A 112 11.51 6.62 4.79
CA GLY A 112 12.29 5.62 5.51
C GLY A 112 11.47 4.63 6.35
N LEU A 113 10.13 4.67 6.27
CA LEU A 113 9.25 3.75 7.00
C LEU A 113 9.15 2.35 6.38
N ALA A 114 9.59 2.21 5.13
CA ALA A 114 9.66 0.93 4.43
C ALA A 114 11.11 0.55 4.07
N GLU A 115 11.36 -0.75 4.07
CA GLU A 115 12.64 -1.36 3.74
C GLU A 115 12.47 -2.49 2.73
N VAL A 116 13.58 -2.86 2.09
CA VAL A 116 13.67 -4.07 1.28
C VAL A 116 14.46 -5.10 2.08
N LYS A 117 13.84 -6.24 2.38
CA LYS A 117 14.51 -7.37 3.03
C LYS A 117 14.63 -8.55 2.09
N GLU A 118 15.74 -9.26 2.21
CA GLU A 118 15.94 -10.53 1.52
C GLU A 118 15.39 -11.68 2.38
N HIS A 119 14.50 -12.47 1.81
CA HIS A 119 13.94 -13.65 2.43
C HIS A 119 13.94 -14.79 1.41
N GLN A 120 14.64 -15.89 1.71
CA GLN A 120 14.75 -17.06 0.80
C GLN A 120 15.18 -16.67 -0.62
N SER A 121 16.22 -15.83 -0.74
CA SER A 121 16.74 -15.31 -2.01
C SER A 121 15.76 -14.43 -2.81
N GLN A 122 14.67 -13.97 -2.18
CA GLN A 122 13.74 -13.00 -2.75
C GLN A 122 13.80 -11.69 -1.97
N ARG A 123 14.01 -10.59 -2.69
CA ARG A 123 13.94 -9.24 -2.13
C ARG A 123 12.48 -8.80 -2.07
N ARG A 124 11.96 -8.54 -0.87
CA ARG A 124 10.56 -8.16 -0.62
C ARG A 124 10.50 -6.84 0.12
N VAL A 125 9.45 -6.08 -0.16
CA VAL A 125 9.22 -4.78 0.47
C VAL A 125 8.30 -4.95 1.67
N GLN A 126 8.67 -4.33 2.78
CA GLN A 126 7.90 -4.36 4.03
C GLN A 126 8.12 -3.09 4.84
N PHE A 127 7.26 -2.84 5.83
CA PHE A 127 7.52 -1.81 6.82
C PHE A 127 8.63 -2.22 7.79
N ILE A 128 9.38 -1.23 8.29
CA ILE A 128 10.43 -1.45 9.30
C ILE A 128 9.87 -1.97 10.63
N HIS A 129 8.58 -1.73 10.91
CA HIS A 129 7.89 -2.19 12.11
C HIS A 129 6.38 -2.33 11.88
N GLN A 130 5.73 -3.27 12.57
CA GLN A 130 4.29 -3.54 12.43
C GLN A 130 3.41 -2.31 12.74
N SER A 131 3.78 -1.52 13.75
CA SER A 131 3.01 -0.32 14.14
C SER A 131 2.93 0.75 13.06
N VAL A 132 3.84 0.75 12.07
CA VAL A 132 3.74 1.63 10.90
C VAL A 132 2.50 1.25 10.08
N ASN A 133 2.29 -0.05 9.85
CA ASN A 133 1.12 -0.55 9.14
C ASN A 133 -0.16 -0.21 9.91
N ASP A 134 -0.15 -0.45 11.23
CA ASP A 134 -1.29 -0.14 12.10
C ASP A 134 -1.65 1.35 12.02
N HIS A 135 -0.66 2.24 12.07
CA HIS A 135 -0.84 3.69 11.92
C HIS A 135 -1.45 4.08 10.57
N LEU A 136 -0.93 3.51 9.48
CA LEU A 136 -1.39 3.80 8.12
C LEU A 136 -2.85 3.37 7.91
N ILE A 137 -3.22 2.17 8.38
CA ILE A 137 -4.59 1.64 8.32
C ILE A 137 -5.55 2.47 9.19
N GLN A 138 -5.10 2.97 10.35
CA GLN A 138 -5.92 3.76 11.27
C GLN A 138 -6.13 5.22 10.84
N GLY A 139 -5.56 5.65 9.72
CA GLY A 139 -5.81 6.98 9.15
C GLY A 139 -4.57 7.66 8.61
N GLY A 140 -3.36 7.13 8.83
CA GLY A 140 -2.12 7.72 8.33
C GLY A 140 -2.11 7.89 6.80
N LEU A 141 -2.77 7.00 6.05
CA LEU A 141 -2.93 7.12 4.60
C LEU A 141 -3.73 8.35 4.15
N GLN A 142 -4.59 8.90 5.01
CA GLN A 142 -5.33 10.13 4.69
C GLN A 142 -4.40 11.34 4.63
N ASN A 143 -3.27 11.31 5.34
CA ASN A 143 -2.27 12.37 5.27
C ASN A 143 -1.55 12.41 3.92
N LEU A 144 -1.55 11.29 3.19
CA LEU A 144 -0.98 11.17 1.84
C LEU A 144 -2.03 11.38 0.73
N SER A 145 -3.30 11.60 1.10
CA SER A 145 -4.40 11.75 0.15
C SER A 145 -5.02 13.13 0.27
N SER A 146 -5.26 13.78 -0.86
CA SER A 146 -6.02 15.03 -0.90
C SER A 146 -7.53 14.86 -0.63
N SER A 147 -8.01 13.62 -0.44
CA SER A 147 -9.43 13.29 -0.35
C SER A 147 -9.89 12.97 1.07
N SER A 148 -10.75 13.83 1.63
CA SER A 148 -11.34 13.76 2.98
C SER A 148 -12.35 12.62 3.23
N THR A 149 -12.36 11.61 2.35
CA THR A 149 -13.30 10.49 2.36
C THR A 149 -12.89 9.45 3.40
N SER A 150 -13.86 8.84 4.10
CA SER A 150 -13.60 7.97 5.26
C SER A 150 -13.17 6.55 4.92
N ASN A 151 -13.51 6.03 3.72
CA ASN A 151 -13.22 4.65 3.34
C ASN A 151 -11.85 4.53 2.66
N VAL A 152 -10.79 4.50 3.46
CA VAL A 152 -9.40 4.35 3.00
C VAL A 152 -9.15 2.94 2.44
N ILE A 153 -9.63 1.90 3.13
CA ILE A 153 -9.39 0.50 2.77
C ILE A 153 -10.03 0.18 1.42
N GLY A 154 -11.33 0.47 1.26
CA GLY A 154 -12.04 0.25 0.01
C GLY A 154 -11.42 1.00 -1.17
N ARG A 155 -10.92 2.23 -0.97
CA ARG A 155 -10.21 2.97 -2.04
C ARG A 155 -8.87 2.35 -2.39
N ALA A 156 -8.11 1.87 -1.40
CA ALA A 156 -6.85 1.19 -1.65
C ALA A 156 -7.08 -0.09 -2.47
N HIS A 157 -8.00 -0.96 -2.02
CA HIS A 157 -8.35 -2.18 -2.75
C HIS A 157 -8.90 -1.89 -4.15
N PHE A 158 -9.69 -0.82 -4.32
CA PHE A 158 -10.16 -0.40 -5.64
C PHE A 158 -9.02 0.01 -6.57
N ARG A 159 -8.04 0.78 -6.08
CA ARG A 159 -6.85 1.15 -6.85
C ARG A 159 -6.03 -0.08 -7.23
N LEU A 160 -5.76 -0.97 -6.26
CA LEU A 160 -4.98 -2.19 -6.47
C LEU A 160 -5.65 -3.10 -7.50
N SER A 161 -6.97 -3.32 -7.40
CA SER A 161 -7.74 -4.09 -8.38
C SER A 161 -7.64 -3.49 -9.79
N ARG A 162 -7.81 -2.17 -9.92
CA ARG A 162 -7.68 -1.47 -11.20
C ARG A 162 -6.28 -1.55 -11.78
N SER A 163 -5.24 -1.39 -10.97
CA SER A 163 -3.84 -1.55 -11.41
C SER A 163 -3.58 -2.98 -11.91
N CYS A 164 -4.08 -4.01 -11.22
CA CYS A 164 -3.98 -5.40 -11.67
C CYS A 164 -4.66 -5.60 -13.02
N ILE A 165 -5.93 -5.18 -13.16
CA ILE A 165 -6.68 -5.32 -14.42
C ILE A 165 -5.96 -4.56 -15.54
N ARG A 166 -5.57 -3.32 -15.30
CA ARG A 166 -4.86 -2.49 -16.27
C ARG A 166 -3.61 -3.19 -16.78
N TYR A 167 -2.79 -3.72 -15.87
CA TYR A 167 -1.58 -4.46 -16.23
C TYR A 167 -1.87 -5.68 -17.11
N ILE A 168 -2.86 -6.50 -16.73
CA ILE A 168 -3.26 -7.69 -17.50
C ILE A 168 -3.73 -7.31 -18.91
N THR A 169 -4.37 -6.14 -19.06
CA THR A 169 -4.91 -5.64 -20.33
C THR A 169 -3.93 -4.81 -21.17
N MET A 170 -2.68 -4.63 -20.73
CA MET A 170 -1.68 -3.92 -21.54
C MET A 170 -1.31 -4.72 -22.79
N ASP A 171 -1.09 -4.02 -23.91
CA ASP A 171 -0.91 -4.63 -25.23
C ASP A 171 0.21 -5.68 -25.24
N GLU A 172 1.34 -5.36 -24.60
CA GLU A 172 2.51 -6.22 -24.53
C GLU A 172 2.26 -7.49 -23.69
N VAL A 173 1.47 -7.37 -22.61
CA VAL A 173 1.12 -8.48 -21.71
C VAL A 173 0.13 -9.42 -22.38
N LEU A 174 -0.89 -8.87 -23.06
CA LEU A 174 -1.88 -9.66 -23.80
C LEU A 174 -1.24 -10.47 -24.93
N ARG A 175 -0.31 -9.86 -25.68
CA ARG A 175 0.42 -10.56 -26.76
C ARG A 175 1.25 -11.72 -26.22
N CYS A 176 2.00 -11.50 -25.15
CA CYS A 176 2.79 -12.57 -24.52
C CYS A 176 1.92 -13.77 -24.09
N ASN A 177 0.77 -13.49 -23.46
CA ASN A 177 -0.17 -14.54 -23.05
C ASN A 177 -0.74 -15.34 -24.25
N SER A 178 -0.90 -14.71 -25.41
CA SER A 178 -1.41 -15.36 -26.62
C SER A 178 -0.35 -16.17 -27.39
N GLU A 179 0.93 -15.80 -27.28
CA GLU A 179 2.03 -16.39 -28.04
C GLU A 179 2.67 -17.61 -27.36
N GLY A 180 2.21 -18.00 -26.16
CA GLY A 180 2.66 -19.22 -25.49
C GLY A 180 4.11 -19.19 -25.03
N ASP A 181 4.59 -18.00 -24.62
CA ASP A 181 5.95 -17.79 -24.16
C ASP A 181 6.28 -18.70 -22.96
N GLN A 182 7.49 -19.28 -22.93
CA GLN A 182 7.82 -20.33 -21.96
C GLN A 182 8.02 -19.79 -20.54
N ASP A 183 8.28 -18.49 -20.38
CA ASP A 183 8.41 -17.85 -19.07
C ASP A 183 7.90 -16.39 -19.10
N PRO A 184 6.57 -16.21 -19.05
CA PRO A 184 5.97 -14.89 -19.02
C PRO A 184 6.27 -14.16 -17.71
N GLU A 185 6.60 -14.87 -16.63
CA GLU A 185 6.91 -14.27 -15.32
C GLU A 185 8.27 -13.57 -15.33
N CYS A 186 9.27 -14.08 -16.05
CA CYS A 186 10.54 -13.39 -16.23
C CYS A 186 10.40 -12.06 -16.98
N LYS A 187 9.47 -11.96 -17.94
CA LYS A 187 9.24 -10.74 -18.74
C LYS A 187 8.27 -9.78 -18.06
N PHE A 188 7.31 -10.32 -17.32
CA PHE A 188 6.22 -9.59 -16.69
C PHE A 188 6.10 -10.00 -15.22
N PRO A 189 7.03 -9.56 -14.35
CA PRO A 189 7.13 -10.03 -12.96
C PRO A 189 5.83 -9.88 -12.16
N PHE A 190 5.04 -8.83 -12.45
CA PHE A 190 3.79 -8.55 -11.76
C PHE A 190 2.59 -9.39 -12.24
N LEU A 191 2.74 -10.14 -13.34
CA LEU A 191 1.62 -10.81 -14.02
C LEU A 191 0.94 -11.84 -13.13
N ARG A 192 1.71 -12.71 -12.47
CA ARG A 192 1.16 -13.74 -11.59
C ARG A 192 0.43 -13.13 -10.40
N TYR A 193 0.97 -12.07 -9.80
CA TYR A 193 0.24 -11.37 -8.73
C TYR A 193 -1.07 -10.80 -9.25
N ALA A 194 -1.03 -10.08 -10.38
CA ALA A 194 -2.18 -9.40 -10.94
C ALA A 194 -3.32 -10.39 -11.28
N THR A 195 -3.02 -11.47 -12.00
CA THR A 195 -4.02 -12.45 -12.44
C THR A 195 -4.65 -13.23 -11.29
N THR A 196 -3.90 -13.46 -10.20
CA THR A 196 -4.38 -14.23 -9.05
C THR A 196 -5.15 -13.41 -8.02
N ASN A 197 -4.89 -12.10 -7.89
CA ASN A 197 -5.39 -11.30 -6.76
C ASN A 197 -6.37 -10.19 -7.14
N TRP A 198 -6.56 -9.86 -8.43
CA TRP A 198 -7.44 -8.74 -8.82
C TRP A 198 -8.89 -8.91 -8.35
N VAL A 199 -9.42 -10.14 -8.36
CA VAL A 199 -10.78 -10.48 -7.89
C VAL A 199 -10.87 -10.28 -6.39
N SER A 200 -9.91 -10.81 -5.61
CA SER A 200 -9.90 -10.66 -4.16
C SER A 200 -9.83 -9.20 -3.72
N HIS A 201 -9.10 -8.36 -4.45
CA HIS A 201 -9.16 -6.92 -4.23
C HIS A 201 -10.55 -6.35 -4.53
N ALA A 202 -11.21 -6.76 -5.62
CA ALA A 202 -12.55 -6.29 -5.99
C ALA A 202 -13.64 -6.72 -4.98
N GLU A 203 -13.57 -7.95 -4.47
CA GLU A 203 -14.50 -8.48 -3.45
C GLU A 203 -14.46 -7.64 -2.16
N ILE A 204 -13.26 -7.21 -1.73
CA ILE A 204 -13.11 -6.32 -0.57
C ILE A 204 -13.74 -4.95 -0.83
N VAL A 205 -13.67 -4.43 -2.06
CA VAL A 205 -14.36 -3.17 -2.41
C VAL A 205 -15.87 -3.31 -2.24
N GLU A 206 -16.44 -4.45 -2.63
CA GLU A 206 -17.86 -4.73 -2.47
C GLU A 206 -18.26 -4.88 -1.00
N SER A 207 -17.48 -5.61 -0.19
CA SER A 207 -17.76 -5.75 1.25
C SER A 207 -17.69 -4.40 1.98
N GLU A 208 -16.70 -3.57 1.65
CA GLU A 208 -16.53 -2.24 2.25
C GLU A 208 -17.63 -1.24 1.84
N ARG A 209 -18.39 -1.52 0.77
CA ARG A 209 -19.59 -0.76 0.39
C ARG A 209 -20.86 -1.25 1.09
N ILE A 210 -20.84 -2.47 1.64
CA ILE A 210 -21.97 -3.12 2.33
C ILE A 210 -21.93 -2.90 3.86
N SER A 211 -20.85 -2.33 4.40
CA SER A 211 -20.76 -1.94 5.82
C SER A 211 -21.81 -0.85 6.18
N GLN A 212 -23.01 -1.30 6.53
CA GLN A 212 -24.12 -0.53 7.11
C GLN A 212 -23.96 -0.34 8.62
#